data_AF-A0A944DBI9-F1
#
_entry.id   AF-A0A944DBI9-F1
#
_cell.length_a   1.000
_cell.length_b   1.000
_cell.length_c   1.000
_cell.angle_alpha   90.00
_cell.angle_beta   90.00
_cell.angle_gamma   90.00
#
_symmetry.space_group_name_H-M   'P 1'
#
loop_
_entity.id
_entity.type
_entity.pdbx_description
1 polymer ?
#
loop_
_entity_poly.entity_id
_entity_poly.type
_entity_poly.pdbx_seq_one_letter_code
_entity_poly.pdbx_strand_id
1 'polypeptide(L)'
;MGAWRAGLAAALLCVAAAGQAADPLPSPAGAAHLKAERARIERAFVDEVSAVAGVSGSQVRRGMPNGPRITDTGRRVIESLEHQTGRTLSDDQRAAIQAADARREAALARARAEAARR
;
A
#
# COMPACT_ATOMS: atom_id res chain seq x y z
N MET A 1 48.54 -43.98 33.88
CA MET A 1 47.38 -44.67 33.28
C MET A 1 46.23 -43.69 33.42
N GLY A 2 45.91 -42.81 32.48
CA GLY A 2 45.67 -43.03 31.05
C GLY A 2 44.17 -42.76 30.84
N ALA A 3 43.87 -41.85 29.90
CA ALA A 3 42.55 -41.61 29.28
C ALA A 3 41.66 -40.46 29.79
N TRP A 4 41.09 -39.57 28.96
CA TRP A 4 41.23 -39.25 27.54
C TRP A 4 40.77 -37.81 27.30
N ARG A 5 41.35 -37.17 26.28
CA ARG A 5 40.87 -35.94 25.64
C ARG A 5 39.68 -36.31 24.75
N ALA A 6 38.53 -35.67 24.91
CA ALA A 6 37.44 -35.60 23.92
C ALA A 6 36.41 -34.58 24.43
N GLY A 7 35.87 -33.63 23.66
CA GLY A 7 36.06 -33.29 22.26
C GLY A 7 35.45 -31.91 22.03
N LEU A 8 36.12 -31.11 21.19
CA LEU A 8 35.58 -29.91 20.58
C LEU A 8 34.38 -30.29 19.71
N ALA A 9 33.17 -29.94 20.13
CA ALA A 9 31.99 -30.00 19.27
C ALA A 9 31.75 -28.60 18.67
N ALA A 10 32.35 -28.39 17.50
CA ALA A 10 32.07 -27.27 16.62
C ALA A 10 30.65 -27.41 16.06
N ALA A 11 29.72 -26.60 16.56
CA ALA A 11 28.41 -26.43 15.92
C ALA A 11 28.53 -25.32 14.87
N LEU A 12 28.83 -25.75 13.63
CA LEU A 12 28.69 -24.95 12.41
C LEU A 12 27.21 -24.57 12.24
N LEU A 13 26.85 -23.35 12.67
CA LEU A 13 25.62 -22.69 12.26
C LEU A 13 25.81 -22.17 10.84
N CYS A 14 25.44 -23.00 9.86
CA CYS A 14 25.16 -22.55 8.49
C CYS A 14 23.91 -21.67 8.51
N VAL A 15 24.09 -20.37 8.77
CA VAL A 15 23.06 -19.37 8.47
C VAL A 15 22.98 -19.26 6.96
N ALA A 16 21.97 -19.89 6.39
CA ALA A 16 21.55 -19.67 5.02
C ALA A 16 21.20 -18.18 4.86
N ALA A 17 22.14 -17.39 4.35
CA ALA A 17 21.84 -16.09 3.79
C ALA A 17 20.97 -16.32 2.55
N ALA A 18 19.65 -16.42 2.77
CA ALA A 18 18.68 -16.21 1.71
C ALA A 18 18.91 -14.77 1.22
N GLY A 19 19.66 -14.66 0.13
CA GLY A 19 19.84 -13.40 -0.59
C GLY A 19 18.45 -12.88 -0.91
N GLN A 20 18.03 -11.84 -0.20
CA GLN A 20 16.94 -10.99 -0.63
C GLN A 20 17.43 -10.35 -1.93
N ALA A 21 17.12 -11.00 -3.06
CA ALA A 21 17.25 -10.36 -4.35
C ALA A 21 16.40 -9.10 -4.25
N ALA A 22 17.07 -7.94 -4.19
CA ALA A 22 16.39 -6.66 -4.24
C ALA A 22 15.50 -6.68 -5.48
N ASP A 23 14.20 -6.42 -5.32
CA ASP A 23 13.29 -6.32 -6.45
C ASP A 23 13.93 -5.38 -7.50
N PRO A 24 14.06 -5.83 -8.76
CA PRO A 24 14.70 -5.02 -9.78
C PRO A 24 13.99 -3.69 -9.87
N LEU A 25 14.76 -2.59 -9.77
CA LEU A 25 14.23 -1.25 -9.93
C LEU A 25 13.49 -1.19 -11.28
N PRO A 26 12.25 -0.67 -11.32
CA PRO A 26 11.47 -0.66 -12.55
C PRO A 26 12.23 0.09 -13.64
N SER A 27 12.16 -0.41 -14.87
CA SER A 27 12.72 0.28 -16.03
C SER A 27 12.10 1.69 -16.14
N PRO A 28 12.73 2.65 -16.84
CA PRO A 28 12.13 3.96 -17.06
C PRO A 28 10.71 3.88 -17.65
N ALA A 29 10.47 2.91 -18.53
CA ALA A 29 9.15 2.64 -19.10
C ALA A 29 8.17 2.09 -18.04
N GLY A 30 8.61 1.14 -17.21
CA GLY A 30 7.84 0.63 -16.07
C GLY A 30 7.50 1.72 -15.05
N ALA A 31 8.44 2.60 -14.73
CA ALA A 31 8.24 3.72 -13.80
C ALA A 31 7.22 4.74 -14.34
N ALA A 32 7.30 5.09 -15.63
CA ALA A 32 6.34 5.97 -16.29
C ALA A 32 4.93 5.35 -16.32
N HIS A 33 4.85 4.06 -16.63
CA HIS A 33 3.59 3.31 -16.61
C HIS A 33 2.97 3.29 -15.20
N LEU A 34 3.75 2.94 -14.17
CA LEU A 34 3.28 2.91 -12.79
C LEU A 34 2.77 4.29 -12.33
N LYS A 35 3.44 5.37 -12.74
CA LYS A 35 3.00 6.74 -12.43
C LYS A 35 1.64 7.05 -13.09
N ALA A 36 1.47 6.68 -14.36
CA ALA A 36 0.22 6.90 -15.08
C ALA A 36 -0.93 6.08 -14.48
N GLU A 37 -0.69 4.80 -14.18
CA GLU A 37 -1.68 3.91 -13.57
C GLU A 37 -2.07 4.39 -12.17
N ARG A 38 -1.10 4.80 -11.35
CA ARG A 38 -1.37 5.41 -10.05
C ARG A 38 -2.33 6.60 -10.18
N ALA A 39 -2.07 7.52 -11.10
CA ALA A 39 -2.90 8.70 -11.29
C ALA A 39 -4.33 8.35 -11.74
N ARG A 40 -4.49 7.29 -12.55
CA ARG A 40 -5.81 6.77 -12.97
C ARG A 40 -6.56 6.14 -11.79
N ILE A 41 -5.89 5.27 -11.05
CA ILE A 41 -6.45 4.58 -9.88
C ILE A 41 -6.87 5.59 -8.80
N GLU A 42 -6.02 6.58 -8.50
CA GLU A 42 -6.32 7.62 -7.53
C GLU A 42 -7.50 8.51 -7.97
N ARG A 43 -7.64 8.77 -9.27
CA ARG A 43 -8.81 9.49 -9.80
C ARG A 43 -10.10 8.69 -9.61
N ALA A 44 -10.09 7.41 -9.97
CA ALA A 44 -11.26 6.54 -9.81
C ALA A 44 -11.70 6.44 -8.34
N PHE A 45 -10.75 6.31 -7.42
CA PHE A 45 -11.03 6.32 -5.98
C PHE A 45 -11.67 7.64 -5.54
N VAL A 46 -11.15 8.79 -5.99
CA VAL A 46 -11.71 10.10 -5.66
C VAL A 46 -13.13 10.24 -6.18
N ASP A 47 -13.38 9.86 -7.43
CA ASP A 47 -14.69 9.98 -8.07
C ASP A 47 -15.73 9.12 -7.34
N GLU A 48 -15.36 7.88 -6.99
CA GLU A 48 -16.21 6.96 -6.23
C GLU A 48 -16.53 7.48 -4.82
N VAL A 49 -15.51 7.89 -4.05
CA VAL A 49 -15.72 8.42 -2.69
C VAL A 49 -16.53 9.70 -2.71
N SER A 50 -16.32 10.56 -3.69
CA SER A 50 -17.14 11.77 -3.89
C SER A 50 -18.61 11.44 -4.07
N ALA A 51 -18.94 10.42 -4.87
CA ALA A 51 -20.31 9.98 -5.07
C ALA A 51 -20.92 9.39 -3.79
N VAL A 52 -20.17 8.55 -3.06
CA VAL A 52 -20.62 7.92 -1.81
C VAL A 52 -20.89 8.95 -0.70
N ALA A 53 -19.97 9.89 -0.51
CA ALA A 53 -20.05 10.86 0.58
C ALA A 53 -20.82 12.14 0.22
N GLY A 54 -21.19 12.34 -1.05
CA GLY A 54 -21.88 13.55 -1.50
C GLY A 54 -21.02 14.82 -1.36
N VAL A 55 -19.72 14.69 -1.63
CA VAL A 55 -18.72 15.76 -1.46
C VAL A 55 -17.91 15.95 -2.74
N SER A 56 -17.31 17.13 -2.90
CA SER A 56 -16.45 17.42 -4.04
C SER A 56 -15.15 16.58 -4.02
N GLY A 57 -14.62 16.26 -5.21
CA GLY A 57 -13.36 15.50 -5.30
C GLY A 57 -12.18 16.24 -4.68
N SER A 58 -12.23 17.57 -4.57
CA SER A 58 -11.20 18.36 -3.87
C SER A 58 -11.25 18.14 -2.36
N GLN A 59 -12.44 17.98 -1.76
CA GLN A 59 -12.60 17.60 -0.34
C GLN A 59 -12.00 16.22 -0.07
N VAL A 60 -12.23 15.26 -0.97
CA VAL A 60 -11.66 13.91 -0.85
C VAL A 60 -10.14 13.94 -0.94
N ARG A 61 -9.57 14.65 -1.94
CA ARG A 61 -8.13 14.77 -2.14
C ARG A 61 -7.39 15.38 -0.95
N ARG A 62 -8.03 16.25 -0.16
CA ARG A 62 -7.42 16.78 1.09
C ARG A 62 -7.18 15.71 2.15
N GLY A 63 -8.00 14.66 2.16
CA GLY A 63 -7.82 13.50 3.04
C GLY A 63 -6.80 12.49 2.53
N MET A 64 -6.43 12.56 1.25
CA MET A 64 -5.48 11.61 0.66
C MET A 64 -4.05 11.83 1.17
N PRO A 65 -3.30 10.75 1.41
CA PRO A 65 -1.91 10.85 1.84
C PRO A 65 -1.00 11.31 0.70
N ASN A 66 -0.13 12.29 1.00
CA ASN A 66 0.96 12.70 0.11
C ASN A 66 2.18 11.81 0.36
N GLY A 67 2.13 10.53 0.00
CA GLY A 67 3.29 9.66 0.13
C GLY A 67 3.05 8.16 -0.06
N PRO A 68 4.12 7.37 -0.26
CA PRO A 68 4.03 5.95 -0.58
C PRO A 68 3.71 5.02 0.60
N ARG A 69 3.68 5.53 1.85
CA ARG A 69 3.73 4.73 3.09
C ARG A 69 2.58 4.99 4.06
N ILE A 70 1.35 5.05 3.58
CA ILE A 70 0.18 5.03 4.47
C ILE A 70 -0.72 3.85 4.08
N THR A 71 -0.79 2.88 4.99
CA THR A 71 -1.52 1.60 4.89
C THR A 71 -3.02 1.72 5.20
N ASP A 72 -3.56 2.94 5.27
CA ASP A 72 -4.95 3.16 5.64
C ASP A 72 -5.48 4.48 5.07
N THR A 73 -5.59 4.54 3.75
CA THR A 73 -6.04 5.76 3.06
C THR A 73 -7.53 5.98 3.28
N GLY A 74 -8.32 4.90 3.29
CA GLY A 74 -9.75 4.92 3.54
C GLY A 74 -10.11 5.58 4.86
N ARG A 75 -9.51 5.14 5.97
CA ARG A 75 -9.77 5.76 7.30
C ARG A 75 -9.40 7.23 7.32
N ARG A 76 -8.23 7.60 6.78
CA ARG A 76 -7.79 9.01 6.78
C ARG A 76 -8.73 9.91 5.98
N VAL A 77 -9.24 9.40 4.85
CA VAL A 77 -10.23 10.12 4.05
C VAL A 77 -11.55 10.27 4.83
N ILE A 78 -12.03 9.22 5.50
CA ILE A 78 -13.22 9.29 6.37
C ILE A 78 -13.02 10.36 7.45
N GLU A 79 -11.97 10.28 8.25
CA GLU A 79 -11.67 11.22 9.33
C GLU A 79 -11.58 12.67 8.80
N SER A 80 -10.93 12.85 7.66
CA SER A 80 -10.81 14.15 7.01
C SER A 80 -12.15 14.69 6.54
N LEU A 81 -13.00 13.86 5.93
CA LEU A 81 -14.31 14.28 5.44
C LEU A 81 -15.26 14.64 6.60
N GLU A 82 -15.24 13.86 7.67
CA GLU A 82 -16.06 14.14 8.87
C GLU A 82 -15.65 15.46 9.52
N HIS A 83 -14.34 15.68 9.65
CA HIS A 83 -13.81 16.96 10.14
C HIS A 83 -14.17 18.14 9.21
N GLN A 84 -14.05 17.97 7.89
CA GLN A 84 -14.34 19.02 6.92
C GLN A 84 -15.84 19.38 6.84
N THR A 85 -16.72 18.40 7.03
CA THR A 85 -18.17 18.57 6.87
C THR A 85 -18.90 18.81 8.19
N GLY A 86 -18.23 18.59 9.32
CA GLY A 86 -18.84 18.67 10.66
C GLY A 86 -19.89 17.60 10.92
N ARG A 87 -19.95 16.56 10.07
CA ARG A 87 -20.95 15.51 10.08
C ARG A 87 -20.28 14.15 10.08
N THR A 88 -20.79 13.24 10.89
CA THR A 88 -20.36 11.84 10.86
C THR A 88 -20.91 11.16 9.60
N LEU A 89 -20.07 10.44 8.88
CA LEU A 89 -20.52 9.61 7.78
C LEU A 89 -21.30 8.42 8.35
N SER A 90 -22.34 8.00 7.65
CA SER A 90 -23.06 6.77 8.01
C SER A 90 -22.14 5.55 7.92
N ASP A 91 -22.47 4.49 8.66
CA ASP A 91 -21.69 3.24 8.64
C ASP A 91 -21.61 2.65 7.22
N ASP A 92 -22.70 2.76 6.44
CA ASP A 92 -22.72 2.33 5.04
C ASP A 92 -21.75 3.13 4.17
N GLN A 93 -21.70 4.46 4.35
CA GLN A 93 -20.74 5.31 3.64
C GLN A 93 -19.30 4.99 4.03
N ARG A 94 -19.03 4.79 5.32
CA ARG A 94 -17.72 4.40 5.83
C ARG A 94 -17.29 3.05 5.27
N ALA A 95 -18.18 2.06 5.28
CA ALA A 95 -17.92 0.73 4.71
C ALA A 95 -17.66 0.80 3.20
N ALA A 96 -18.44 1.61 2.46
CA ALA A 96 -18.25 1.80 1.03
C ALA A 96 -16.90 2.47 0.70
N ILE A 97 -16.47 3.47 1.48
CA ILE A 97 -15.15 4.10 1.33
C ILE A 97 -14.02 3.10 1.62
N GLN A 98 -14.16 2.27 2.64
CA GLN A 98 -13.18 1.21 2.95
C GLN A 98 -13.09 0.17 1.82
N ALA A 99 -14.23 -0.23 1.26
CA ALA A 99 -14.25 -1.12 0.10
C ALA A 99 -13.61 -0.48 -1.14
N ALA A 100 -13.80 0.83 -1.35
CA ALA A 100 -13.14 1.58 -2.42
C ALA A 100 -11.61 1.63 -2.21
N ASP A 101 -11.13 1.80 -0.97
CA ASP A 101 -9.70 1.77 -0.68
C ASP A 101 -9.10 0.37 -0.90
N ALA A 102 -9.78 -0.70 -0.48
CA ALA A 102 -9.34 -2.07 -0.76
C ALA A 102 -9.20 -2.35 -2.27
N ARG A 103 -10.14 -1.86 -3.10
CA ARG A 103 -10.04 -1.94 -4.57
C ARG A 103 -8.86 -1.13 -5.10
N ARG A 104 -8.65 0.09 -4.57
CA ARG A 104 -7.51 0.95 -4.91
C ARG A 104 -6.19 0.25 -4.61
N GLU A 105 -6.05 -0.35 -3.43
CA GLU A 105 -4.83 -1.07 -3.03
C GLU A 105 -4.55 -2.28 -3.93
N ALA A 106 -5.58 -3.09 -4.20
CA ALA A 106 -5.47 -4.22 -5.11
C ALA A 106 -5.05 -3.79 -6.52
N ALA A 107 -5.62 -2.69 -7.03
CA ALA A 107 -5.25 -2.12 -8.33
C ALA A 107 -3.80 -1.61 -8.33
N LEU A 108 -3.36 -0.91 -7.27
CA LEU A 108 -1.98 -0.44 -7.14
C LEU A 108 -0.98 -1.61 -7.04
N ALA A 109 -1.34 -2.71 -6.37
CA ALA A 109 -0.51 -3.91 -6.33
C ALA A 109 -0.34 -4.53 -7.72
N ARG A 110 -1.44 -4.64 -8.50
CA ARG A 110 -1.40 -5.12 -9.89
C ARG A 110 -0.56 -4.22 -10.79
N ALA A 111 -0.75 -2.91 -10.71
CA ALA A 111 0.03 -1.94 -11.49
C ALA A 111 1.54 -2.01 -11.20
N ARG A 112 1.93 -2.23 -9.93
CA ARG A 112 3.33 -2.45 -9.56
C ARG A 112 3.89 -3.73 -10.19
N ALA A 113 3.13 -4.83 -10.15
CA ALA A 113 3.55 -6.09 -10.76
C ALA A 113 3.66 -5.99 -12.29
N GLU A 114 2.76 -5.23 -12.94
CA GLU A 114 2.83 -4.96 -14.38
C GLU A 114 4.03 -4.09 -14.75
N ALA A 115 4.30 -3.05 -13.95
CA ALA A 115 5.44 -2.17 -14.16
C ALA A 115 6.79 -2.89 -14.02
N ALA A 116 6.90 -3.88 -13.12
CA ALA A 116 8.10 -4.69 -12.95
C ALA A 116 8.40 -5.60 -14.16
N ARG A 117 7.40 -5.88 -15.01
CA ARG A 117 7.53 -6.71 -16.23
C ARG A 117 7.85 -5.90 -17.48
N ARG A 118 7.94 -4.57 -17.37
CA ARG A 118 8.18 -3.64 -18.50
C ARG A 118 9.58 -3.06 -18.41
#